data_AF-A0A510NBB1-F1
#
_entry.id   AF-A0A510NBB1-F1
#
_cell.length_a   1.000
_cell.length_b   1.000
_cell.length_c   1.000
_cell.angle_alpha   90.00
_cell.angle_beta   90.00
_cell.angle_gamma   90.00
#
_symmetry.space_group_name_H-M   'P 1'
#
loop_
_entity.id
_entity.type
_entity.pdbx_description
1 polymer ?
#
loop_
_entity_poly.entity_id
_entity_poly.type
_entity_poly.pdbx_seq_one_letter_code
_entity_poly.pdbx_strand_id
1 'polypeptide(L)'
;MTEETRKDRWRRVKAAVDRALHGVAVPRPDRSEVARFINEAVPAFTQAGITTYLVFGSYRGDYEVRLRAMAYELSKPIDAEATLIGDTADPDTRVVPSFLIKFHALAEFADHLVGVYEKESGGESPELGLLDQRPYFEKGWMFPRDYTGLTRDALESKADVIDAAIQIYYAPDADDETKRRELKALVSEAQTFDIDITEQEVVDALRDRDRDALGEIASYSWVHLNLFRKYELHDRCFPWFSEQELRTLATEVPGPARPQWEEEFESTDLGNTESDESD
;
A
#
# COMPACT_ATOMS: atom_id res chain seq x y z
N MET A 1 -11.82 30.69 1.89
CA MET A 1 -10.56 30.45 2.61
C MET A 1 -10.26 31.68 3.48
N THR A 2 -10.18 31.53 4.79
CA THR A 2 -9.89 32.66 5.69
C THR A 2 -8.40 33.05 5.60
N GLU A 3 -8.05 34.27 6.03
CA GLU A 3 -6.67 34.73 6.02
C GLU A 3 -5.75 33.85 6.90
N GLU A 4 -6.30 33.27 7.95
CA GLU A 4 -5.64 32.37 8.88
C GLU A 4 -5.32 31.01 8.24
N THR A 5 -6.28 30.41 7.52
CA THR A 5 -6.03 29.19 6.72
C THR A 5 -4.96 29.40 5.66
N ARG A 6 -4.92 30.59 5.04
CA ARG A 6 -3.89 30.93 4.04
C ARG A 6 -2.50 31.04 4.67
N LYS A 7 -2.39 31.68 5.85
CA LYS A 7 -1.13 31.81 6.59
C LYS A 7 -0.61 30.45 7.05
N ASP A 8 -1.49 29.59 7.53
CA ASP A 8 -1.15 28.23 7.95
C ASP A 8 -0.64 27.38 6.77
N ARG A 9 -1.38 27.37 5.65
CA ARG A 9 -0.96 26.71 4.41
C ARG A 9 0.44 27.13 3.98
N TRP A 10 0.73 28.44 4.01
CA TRP A 10 2.05 28.94 3.64
C TRP A 10 3.16 28.45 4.59
N ARG A 11 2.89 28.38 5.90
CA ARG A 11 3.86 27.85 6.88
C ARG A 11 4.16 26.37 6.61
N ARG A 12 3.13 25.57 6.35
CA ARG A 12 3.26 24.14 6.02
C ARG A 12 4.03 23.91 4.72
N VAL A 13 3.68 24.66 3.66
CA VAL A 13 4.42 24.66 2.38
C VAL A 13 5.89 25.00 2.61
N LYS A 14 6.19 26.06 3.36
CA LYS A 14 7.56 26.46 3.64
C LYS A 14 8.32 25.35 4.37
N ALA A 15 7.71 24.75 5.39
CA ALA A 15 8.32 23.65 6.15
C ALA A 15 8.61 22.42 5.26
N ALA A 16 7.69 22.07 4.37
CA ALA A 16 7.87 20.99 3.40
C ALA A 16 9.05 21.27 2.45
N VAL A 17 9.11 22.46 1.88
CA VAL A 17 10.20 22.87 0.99
C VAL A 17 11.53 22.92 1.74
N ASP A 18 11.57 23.46 2.96
CA ASP A 18 12.78 23.51 3.76
C ASP A 18 13.32 22.11 4.08
N ARG A 19 12.44 21.13 4.36
CA ARG A 19 12.83 19.72 4.53
C ARG A 19 13.44 19.14 3.26
N ALA A 20 12.80 19.33 2.12
CA ALA A 20 13.31 18.84 0.84
C ALA A 20 14.68 19.43 0.46
N LEU A 21 14.94 20.68 0.86
CA LEU A 21 16.16 21.39 0.48
C LEU A 21 17.32 21.19 1.44
N HIS A 22 17.09 20.81 2.70
CA HIS A 22 18.13 20.70 3.73
C HIS A 22 19.11 21.90 3.78
N GLY A 23 18.59 23.12 3.56
CA GLY A 23 19.39 24.36 3.57
C GLY A 23 20.18 24.64 2.29
N VAL A 24 20.00 23.85 1.22
CA VAL A 24 20.61 24.11 -0.09
C VAL A 24 20.09 25.42 -0.69
N ALA A 25 21.01 26.24 -1.20
CA ALA A 25 20.66 27.48 -1.87
C ALA A 25 20.04 27.19 -3.25
N VAL A 26 18.76 27.52 -3.40
CA VAL A 26 18.02 27.28 -4.66
C VAL A 26 18.12 28.47 -5.60
N PRO A 27 18.52 28.29 -6.88
CA PRO A 27 18.47 29.33 -7.91
C PRO A 27 17.06 29.85 -8.16
N ARG A 28 16.92 31.09 -8.67
CA ARG A 28 15.60 31.66 -8.97
C ARG A 28 14.73 30.81 -9.91
N PRO A 29 15.25 30.22 -11.01
CA PRO A 29 14.45 29.38 -11.90
C PRO A 29 13.82 28.18 -11.17
N ASP A 30 14.62 27.43 -10.42
CA ASP A 30 14.13 26.29 -9.63
C ASP A 30 13.09 26.71 -8.58
N ARG A 31 13.24 27.88 -7.94
CA ARG A 31 12.22 28.39 -7.01
C ARG A 31 10.87 28.64 -7.69
N SER A 32 10.89 29.15 -8.92
CA SER A 32 9.68 29.37 -9.70
C SER A 32 9.00 28.05 -10.06
N GLU A 33 9.77 27.03 -10.45
CA GLU A 33 9.24 25.70 -10.75
C GLU A 33 8.68 25.00 -9.51
N VAL A 34 9.38 25.07 -8.38
CA VAL A 34 8.88 24.56 -7.08
C VAL A 34 7.57 25.26 -6.71
N ALA A 35 7.50 26.59 -6.83
CA ALA A 35 6.29 27.35 -6.51
C ALA A 35 5.12 27.00 -7.47
N ARG A 36 5.40 26.83 -8.77
CA ARG A 36 4.42 26.40 -9.76
C ARG A 36 3.85 25.03 -9.40
N PHE A 37 4.72 24.05 -9.18
CA PHE A 37 4.34 22.70 -8.77
C PHE A 37 3.46 22.70 -7.51
N ILE A 38 3.86 23.43 -6.46
CA ILE A 38 3.09 23.52 -5.21
C ILE A 38 1.70 24.12 -5.46
N ASN A 39 1.59 25.14 -6.31
CA ASN A 39 0.31 25.77 -6.61
C ASN A 39 -0.62 24.87 -7.44
N GLU A 40 -0.07 23.98 -8.25
CA GLU A 40 -0.84 23.05 -9.10
C GLU A 40 -1.23 21.78 -8.34
N ALA A 41 -0.31 21.17 -7.60
CA ALA A 41 -0.51 19.82 -7.04
C ALA A 41 -1.09 19.82 -5.61
N VAL A 42 -0.69 20.75 -4.74
CA VAL A 42 -1.18 20.78 -3.34
C VAL A 42 -2.69 21.01 -3.19
N PRO A 43 -3.39 21.80 -4.04
CA PRO A 43 -4.83 22.03 -3.86
C PRO A 43 -5.67 20.75 -3.72
N ALA A 44 -5.33 19.68 -4.43
CA ALA A 44 -6.01 18.39 -4.33
C ALA A 44 -6.03 17.83 -2.89
N PHE A 45 -4.97 18.07 -2.13
CA PHE A 45 -4.78 17.59 -0.75
C PHE A 45 -5.30 18.56 0.33
N THR A 46 -6.04 19.60 -0.07
CA THR A 46 -6.51 20.64 0.88
C THR A 46 -8.02 20.89 0.80
N GLN A 47 -8.73 20.01 0.12
CA GLN A 47 -10.19 20.08 0.00
C GLN A 47 -10.82 19.77 1.36
N ALA A 48 -11.69 20.65 1.84
CA ALA A 48 -12.33 20.48 3.14
C ALA A 48 -13.32 19.32 3.11
N GLY A 49 -13.23 18.43 4.09
CA GLY A 49 -14.13 17.28 4.22
C GLY A 49 -13.79 16.10 3.30
N ILE A 50 -12.63 16.12 2.65
CA ILE A 50 -12.12 14.99 1.88
C ILE A 50 -10.89 14.42 2.61
N THR A 51 -10.89 13.12 2.88
CA THR A 51 -9.72 12.40 3.39
C THR A 51 -8.80 12.05 2.23
N THR A 52 -7.53 12.41 2.34
CA THR A 52 -6.60 12.30 1.22
C THR A 52 -5.48 11.29 1.48
N TYR A 53 -5.27 10.40 0.51
CA TYR A 53 -4.24 9.37 0.55
C TYR A 53 -3.18 9.66 -0.52
N LEU A 54 -1.92 9.70 -0.12
CA LEU A 54 -0.79 9.66 -1.06
C LEU A 54 -0.26 8.23 -1.13
N VAL A 55 -0.49 7.57 -2.28
CA VAL A 55 -0.10 6.19 -2.53
C VAL A 55 1.24 6.15 -3.29
N PHE A 56 2.16 5.32 -2.85
CA PHE A 56 3.48 5.14 -3.47
C PHE A 56 4.00 3.73 -3.20
N GLY A 57 5.09 3.36 -3.86
CA GLY A 57 5.63 2.02 -3.73
C GLY A 57 6.40 1.55 -4.95
N SER A 58 6.24 0.28 -5.28
CA SER A 58 6.91 -0.36 -6.42
C SER A 58 6.18 -0.04 -7.74
N TYR A 59 6.86 0.57 -8.71
CA TYR A 59 6.30 0.97 -10.01
C TYR A 59 6.74 0.09 -11.19
N ARG A 60 7.59 -0.93 -10.96
CA ARG A 60 8.11 -1.76 -12.05
C ARG A 60 7.12 -2.79 -12.54
N GLY A 61 7.08 -2.97 -13.86
CA GLY A 61 6.24 -4.00 -14.49
C GLY A 61 4.78 -3.87 -14.05
N ASP A 62 4.22 -4.98 -13.57
CA ASP A 62 2.81 -5.04 -13.20
C ASP A 62 2.54 -4.56 -11.75
N TYR A 63 3.54 -4.08 -11.00
CA TYR A 63 3.34 -3.56 -9.64
C TYR A 63 2.51 -2.27 -9.62
N GLU A 64 2.60 -1.47 -10.69
CA GLU A 64 1.76 -0.26 -10.82
C GLU A 64 0.27 -0.61 -10.79
N VAL A 65 -0.13 -1.77 -11.31
CA VAL A 65 -1.51 -2.25 -11.26
C VAL A 65 -1.99 -2.39 -9.81
N ARG A 66 -1.13 -2.84 -8.89
CA ARG A 66 -1.45 -3.03 -7.46
C ARG A 66 -1.51 -1.71 -6.72
N LEU A 67 -0.62 -0.76 -7.05
CA LEU A 67 -0.73 0.60 -6.56
C LEU A 67 -2.07 1.25 -6.97
N ARG A 68 -2.49 1.03 -8.23
CA ARG A 68 -3.78 1.51 -8.73
C ARG A 68 -4.95 0.80 -8.07
N ALA A 69 -4.85 -0.50 -7.81
CA ALA A 69 -5.86 -1.26 -7.06
C ALA A 69 -6.04 -0.70 -5.64
N MET A 70 -4.94 -0.47 -4.91
CA MET A 70 -4.98 0.14 -3.58
C MET A 70 -5.61 1.54 -3.62
N ALA A 71 -5.19 2.41 -4.54
CA ALA A 71 -5.77 3.75 -4.66
C ALA A 71 -7.25 3.74 -5.04
N TYR A 72 -7.65 2.80 -5.91
CA TYR A 72 -9.06 2.58 -6.24
C TYR A 72 -9.88 2.23 -5.00
N GLU A 73 -9.42 1.27 -4.19
CA GLU A 73 -10.11 0.87 -2.96
C GLU A 73 -10.21 2.00 -1.94
N LEU A 74 -9.14 2.79 -1.78
CA LEU A 74 -9.11 3.95 -0.87
C LEU A 74 -10.01 5.11 -1.34
N SER A 75 -10.30 5.19 -2.65
CA SER A 75 -11.15 6.25 -3.23
C SER A 75 -12.62 5.85 -3.38
N LYS A 76 -13.01 4.66 -2.88
CA LYS A 76 -14.42 4.22 -2.90
C LYS A 76 -15.35 5.09 -2.05
N PRO A 77 -14.97 5.52 -0.82
CA PRO A 77 -15.79 6.47 -0.08
C PRO A 77 -15.93 7.80 -0.82
N ILE A 78 -17.11 8.43 -0.72
CA ILE A 78 -17.46 9.67 -1.43
C ILE A 78 -16.60 10.87 -0.96
N ASP A 79 -16.17 10.82 0.28
CA ASP A 79 -15.36 11.81 0.99
C ASP A 79 -13.89 11.36 1.13
N ALA A 80 -13.40 10.57 0.19
CA ALA A 80 -12.02 10.11 0.10
C ALA A 80 -11.43 10.28 -1.31
N GLU A 81 -10.14 10.62 -1.40
CA GLU A 81 -9.41 10.68 -2.66
C GLU A 81 -7.99 10.14 -2.49
N ALA A 82 -7.60 9.14 -3.28
CA ALA A 82 -6.26 8.60 -3.31
C ALA A 82 -5.52 9.03 -4.58
N THR A 83 -4.31 9.54 -4.41
CA THR A 83 -3.43 9.98 -5.50
C THR A 83 -2.15 9.16 -5.50
N LEU A 84 -1.83 8.53 -6.64
CA LEU A 84 -0.52 7.90 -6.84
C LEU A 84 0.54 9.00 -7.01
N ILE A 85 1.64 8.92 -6.26
CA ILE A 85 2.72 9.90 -6.40
C ILE A 85 3.28 9.89 -7.83
N GLY A 86 3.36 8.72 -8.47
CA GLY A 86 3.80 8.57 -9.87
C GLY A 86 2.94 9.31 -10.89
N ASP A 87 1.64 9.51 -10.61
CA ASP A 87 0.71 10.20 -11.52
C ASP A 87 0.81 11.74 -11.41
N THR A 88 1.46 12.24 -10.37
CA THR A 88 1.65 13.70 -10.20
C THR A 88 2.86 14.19 -10.97
N ALA A 89 2.76 15.36 -11.60
CA ALA A 89 3.85 15.93 -12.38
C ALA A 89 5.09 16.21 -11.53
N ASP A 90 6.28 15.97 -12.07
CA ASP A 90 7.53 16.35 -11.41
C ASP A 90 7.85 17.84 -11.64
N PRO A 91 8.36 18.56 -10.64
CA PRO A 91 8.89 19.90 -10.86
C PRO A 91 10.14 19.85 -11.74
N ASP A 92 10.21 20.70 -12.76
CA ASP A 92 11.34 20.79 -13.71
C ASP A 92 12.51 21.59 -13.11
N THR A 93 13.08 21.07 -12.03
CA THR A 93 14.20 21.70 -11.30
C THR A 93 15.53 21.20 -11.82
N ARG A 94 16.51 22.12 -11.95
CA ARG A 94 17.85 21.80 -12.47
C ARG A 94 18.82 21.33 -11.40
N VAL A 95 18.71 21.89 -10.20
CA VAL A 95 19.65 21.67 -9.08
C VAL A 95 18.97 20.93 -7.95
N VAL A 96 17.70 21.24 -7.70
CA VAL A 96 16.94 20.62 -6.62
C VAL A 96 16.45 19.22 -7.04
N PRO A 97 16.53 18.21 -6.17
CA PRO A 97 15.93 16.90 -6.45
C PRO A 97 14.40 17.00 -6.56
N SER A 98 13.88 16.82 -7.77
CA SER A 98 12.44 16.97 -8.06
C SER A 98 11.57 16.07 -7.18
N PHE A 99 12.01 14.82 -7.00
CA PHE A 99 11.31 13.84 -6.17
C PHE A 99 11.18 14.28 -4.71
N LEU A 100 12.22 14.85 -4.10
CA LEU A 100 12.17 15.29 -2.70
C LEU A 100 11.18 16.44 -2.52
N ILE A 101 11.16 17.40 -3.45
CA ILE A 101 10.19 18.49 -3.42
C ILE A 101 8.77 17.95 -3.53
N LYS A 102 8.55 17.08 -4.52
CA LYS A 102 7.27 16.43 -4.77
C LYS A 102 6.78 15.68 -3.54
N PHE A 103 7.59 14.76 -3.02
CA PHE A 103 7.25 13.97 -1.85
C PHE A 103 6.95 14.86 -0.65
N HIS A 104 7.87 15.75 -0.24
CA HIS A 104 7.65 16.54 0.97
C HIS A 104 6.45 17.48 0.86
N ALA A 105 6.19 18.05 -0.34
CA ALA A 105 5.04 18.92 -0.55
C ALA A 105 3.72 18.16 -0.49
N LEU A 106 3.58 17.05 -1.21
CA LEU A 106 2.33 16.28 -1.21
C LEU A 106 2.12 15.58 0.14
N ALA A 107 3.17 14.94 0.65
CA ALA A 107 3.12 14.24 1.93
C ALA A 107 2.95 15.17 3.11
N GLU A 108 3.20 16.47 3.01
CA GLU A 108 2.85 17.43 4.07
C GLU A 108 1.32 17.55 4.18
N PHE A 109 0.61 17.58 3.07
CA PHE A 109 -0.83 17.87 3.03
C PHE A 109 -1.73 16.64 3.02
N ALA A 110 -1.24 15.48 2.54
CA ALA A 110 -2.00 14.24 2.63
C ALA A 110 -2.32 13.85 4.08
N ASP A 111 -3.52 13.34 4.32
CA ASP A 111 -3.94 12.83 5.63
C ASP A 111 -3.26 11.50 5.94
N HIS A 112 -3.10 10.65 4.92
CA HIS A 112 -2.46 9.34 5.02
C HIS A 112 -1.43 9.11 3.90
N LEU A 113 -0.37 8.39 4.24
CA LEU A 113 0.69 7.96 3.33
C LEU A 113 0.64 6.44 3.25
N VAL A 114 0.45 5.90 2.05
CA VAL A 114 0.22 4.46 1.85
C VAL A 114 1.33 3.90 0.96
N GLY A 115 2.17 3.05 1.52
CA GLY A 115 3.28 2.41 0.84
C GLY A 115 2.99 0.95 0.48
N VAL A 116 2.87 0.61 -0.80
CA VAL A 116 2.67 -0.77 -1.28
C VAL A 116 3.95 -1.29 -1.93
N TYR A 117 4.55 -2.35 -1.37
CA TYR A 117 5.88 -2.82 -1.79
C TYR A 117 5.85 -4.25 -2.31
N GLU A 118 6.59 -4.54 -3.39
CA GLU A 118 6.59 -5.85 -4.08
C GLU A 118 7.98 -6.36 -4.50
N LYS A 119 9.05 -5.79 -3.95
CA LYS A 119 10.40 -5.74 -4.54
C LYS A 119 10.92 -6.99 -5.30
N GLU A 120 11.34 -6.74 -6.55
CA GLU A 120 12.45 -7.45 -7.22
C GLU A 120 13.49 -6.46 -7.84
N SER A 121 14.77 -6.68 -7.47
CA SER A 121 16.03 -6.15 -8.04
C SER A 121 16.25 -4.65 -8.34
N GLY A 122 16.65 -3.85 -7.34
CA GLY A 122 17.66 -2.79 -7.53
C GLY A 122 17.20 -1.33 -7.41
N GLY A 123 17.78 -0.61 -6.44
CA GLY A 123 17.75 0.86 -6.34
C GLY A 123 16.47 1.51 -5.82
N GLU A 124 15.38 0.76 -5.72
CA GLU A 124 14.06 1.29 -5.37
C GLU A 124 13.87 1.26 -3.86
N SER A 125 14.19 2.38 -3.23
CA SER A 125 13.17 3.13 -2.50
C SER A 125 13.85 4.23 -1.64
N PRO A 126 14.37 5.30 -2.25
CA PRO A 126 14.82 6.48 -1.50
C PRO A 126 13.73 7.04 -0.56
N GLU A 127 12.45 6.72 -0.83
CA GLU A 127 11.27 7.11 -0.04
C GLU A 127 11.25 6.53 1.38
N LEU A 128 11.82 5.34 1.60
CA LEU A 128 11.74 4.65 2.89
C LEU A 128 12.43 5.45 4.00
N GLY A 129 13.57 6.08 3.68
CA GLY A 129 14.28 6.94 4.62
C GLY A 129 13.53 8.24 4.95
N LEU A 130 12.59 8.66 4.10
CA LEU A 130 11.74 9.83 4.33
C LEU A 130 10.57 9.47 5.24
N LEU A 131 9.98 8.29 5.06
CA LEU A 131 8.82 7.81 5.83
C LEU A 131 9.15 7.55 7.30
N ASP A 132 10.39 7.20 7.61
CA ASP A 132 10.85 7.02 8.98
C ASP A 132 10.82 8.33 9.81
N GLN A 133 10.82 9.47 9.14
CA GLN A 133 10.90 10.80 9.75
C GLN A 133 9.53 11.34 10.13
N ARG A 134 9.44 12.07 11.25
CA ARG A 134 8.25 12.88 11.53
C ARG A 134 8.16 14.07 10.58
N PRO A 135 6.96 14.46 10.13
CA PRO A 135 5.65 13.95 10.55
C PRO A 135 5.14 12.73 9.75
N TYR A 136 5.91 12.23 8.77
CA TYR A 136 5.45 11.22 7.82
C TYR A 136 5.14 9.87 8.46
N PHE A 137 5.96 9.46 9.43
CA PHE A 137 5.73 8.22 10.18
C PHE A 137 4.33 8.17 10.83
N GLU A 138 3.85 9.30 11.36
CA GLU A 138 2.61 9.37 12.13
C GLU A 138 1.35 9.13 11.28
N LYS A 139 1.47 9.20 9.96
CA LYS A 139 0.37 8.98 9.02
C LYS A 139 0.68 7.93 7.95
N GLY A 140 1.79 7.21 8.10
CA GLY A 140 2.19 6.15 7.18
C GLY A 140 1.54 4.82 7.47
N TRP A 141 1.31 4.05 6.41
CA TRP A 141 0.76 2.70 6.41
C TRP A 141 1.51 1.86 5.38
N MET A 142 1.92 0.65 5.76
CA MET A 142 2.81 -0.18 4.94
C MET A 142 2.13 -1.48 4.53
N PHE A 143 2.23 -1.81 3.25
CA PHE A 143 1.66 -3.00 2.64
C PHE A 143 2.76 -3.77 1.89
N PRO A 144 3.67 -4.45 2.61
CA PRO A 144 4.72 -5.24 1.99
C PRO A 144 4.24 -6.62 1.55
N ARG A 145 4.38 -6.93 0.26
CA ARG A 145 4.11 -8.27 -0.25
C ARG A 145 5.05 -9.29 0.38
N ASP A 146 4.54 -10.45 0.78
CA ASP A 146 5.33 -11.58 1.29
C ASP A 146 6.16 -11.33 2.57
N TYR A 147 5.88 -10.26 3.33
CA TYR A 147 6.61 -9.97 4.57
C TYR A 147 6.03 -10.76 5.76
N THR A 148 6.82 -11.64 6.36
CA THR A 148 6.37 -12.54 7.44
C THR A 148 6.81 -12.09 8.85
N GLY A 149 7.23 -10.84 9.01
CA GLY A 149 7.82 -10.37 10.28
C GLY A 149 9.25 -10.88 10.50
N LEU A 150 10.01 -10.25 11.40
CA LEU A 150 11.38 -10.68 11.71
C LEU A 150 11.45 -11.74 12.83
N THR A 151 10.33 -12.02 13.52
CA THR A 151 10.30 -12.83 14.75
C THR A 151 9.01 -13.64 14.93
N ARG A 152 8.23 -13.89 13.87
CA ARG A 152 7.03 -14.74 14.00
C ARG A 152 7.46 -16.20 13.99
N ASP A 153 7.74 -16.72 15.19
CA ASP A 153 8.15 -18.11 15.40
C ASP A 153 6.96 -19.05 15.68
N ALA A 154 5.71 -18.54 15.67
CA ALA A 154 4.51 -19.30 16.00
C ALA A 154 3.37 -19.04 14.99
N LEU A 155 2.59 -20.09 14.71
CA LEU A 155 1.33 -20.00 13.97
C LEU A 155 0.24 -19.53 14.95
N GLU A 156 -0.27 -18.31 14.77
CA GLU A 156 -1.32 -17.75 15.64
C GLU A 156 -2.63 -17.52 14.89
N SER A 157 -2.60 -17.50 13.55
CA SER A 157 -3.73 -17.18 12.69
C SER A 157 -3.73 -17.99 11.40
N LYS A 158 -4.88 -17.99 10.68
CA LYS A 158 -4.95 -18.57 9.32
C LYS A 158 -3.95 -17.90 8.36
N ALA A 159 -3.72 -16.58 8.52
CA ALA A 159 -2.76 -15.84 7.71
C ALA A 159 -1.35 -16.40 7.89
N ASP A 160 -0.90 -16.64 9.13
CA ASP A 160 0.44 -17.21 9.38
C ASP A 160 0.63 -18.59 8.72
N VAL A 161 -0.45 -19.38 8.60
CA VAL A 161 -0.42 -20.67 7.91
C VAL A 161 -0.30 -20.48 6.39
N ILE A 162 -1.05 -19.54 5.81
CA ILE A 162 -0.95 -19.23 4.36
C ILE A 162 0.45 -18.70 4.03
N ASP A 163 1.00 -17.82 4.88
CA ASP A 163 2.35 -17.29 4.74
C ASP A 163 3.39 -18.41 4.68
N ALA A 164 3.34 -19.32 5.67
CA ALA A 164 4.23 -20.47 5.73
C ALA A 164 4.06 -21.40 4.52
N ALA A 165 2.82 -21.60 4.07
CA ALA A 165 2.53 -22.42 2.88
C ALA A 165 3.15 -21.83 1.61
N ILE A 166 3.10 -20.51 1.43
CA ILE A 166 3.73 -19.81 0.30
C ILE A 166 5.24 -19.98 0.36
N GLN A 167 5.86 -19.82 1.53
CA GLN A 167 7.31 -20.04 1.70
C GLN A 167 7.73 -21.46 1.30
N ILE A 168 6.96 -22.48 1.71
CA ILE A 168 7.20 -23.88 1.32
C ILE A 168 7.04 -24.05 -0.19
N TYR A 169 5.94 -23.56 -0.77
CA TYR A 169 5.60 -23.80 -2.17
C TYR A 169 6.59 -23.16 -3.15
N TYR A 170 7.04 -21.93 -2.87
CA TYR A 170 8.00 -21.21 -3.70
C TYR A 170 9.47 -21.38 -3.25
N ALA A 171 9.74 -22.30 -2.32
CA ALA A 171 11.12 -22.67 -1.98
C ALA A 171 11.86 -23.19 -3.24
N PRO A 172 13.00 -22.59 -3.62
CA PRO A 172 13.71 -22.94 -4.85
C PRO A 172 14.37 -24.33 -4.81
N ASP A 173 14.66 -24.83 -3.61
CA ASP A 173 15.48 -26.03 -3.39
C ASP A 173 14.67 -27.30 -3.07
N ALA A 174 13.34 -27.23 -3.06
CA ALA A 174 12.45 -28.35 -2.73
C ALA A 174 11.73 -28.91 -3.97
N ASP A 175 11.63 -30.24 -4.07
CA ASP A 175 10.82 -30.90 -5.09
C ASP A 175 9.32 -30.93 -4.72
N ASP A 176 8.46 -31.21 -5.71
CA ASP A 176 7.00 -31.17 -5.54
C ASP A 176 6.48 -32.14 -4.46
N GLU A 177 7.13 -33.30 -4.30
CA GLU A 177 6.75 -34.28 -3.28
C GLU A 177 7.10 -33.79 -1.87
N THR A 178 8.27 -33.17 -1.72
CA THR A 178 8.72 -32.54 -0.47
C THR A 178 7.77 -31.39 -0.11
N LYS A 179 7.47 -30.50 -1.06
CA LYS A 179 6.52 -29.40 -0.87
C LYS A 179 5.15 -29.90 -0.44
N ARG A 180 4.60 -30.90 -1.12
CA ARG A 180 3.29 -31.50 -0.79
C ARG A 180 3.28 -32.09 0.62
N ARG A 181 4.34 -32.79 1.02
CA ARG A 181 4.47 -33.37 2.36
C ARG A 181 4.54 -32.27 3.43
N GLU A 182 5.32 -31.23 3.20
CA GLU A 182 5.48 -30.10 4.14
C GLU A 182 4.18 -29.30 4.29
N LEU A 183 3.46 -29.03 3.20
CA LEU A 183 2.15 -28.36 3.26
C LEU A 183 1.12 -29.15 4.08
N LYS A 184 1.10 -30.48 3.94
CA LYS A 184 0.22 -31.34 4.75
C LYS A 184 0.60 -31.34 6.23
N ALA A 185 1.90 -31.35 6.52
CA ALA A 185 2.40 -31.26 7.88
C ALA A 185 2.01 -29.92 8.51
N LEU A 186 2.14 -28.82 7.77
CA LEU A 186 1.76 -27.48 8.18
C LEU A 186 0.27 -27.38 8.54
N VAL A 187 -0.63 -27.90 7.70
CA VAL A 187 -2.08 -27.90 8.00
C VAL A 187 -2.38 -28.75 9.25
N SER A 188 -1.73 -29.90 9.39
CA SER A 188 -1.90 -30.75 10.57
C SER A 188 -1.41 -30.08 11.87
N GLU A 189 -0.31 -29.33 11.77
CA GLU A 189 0.24 -28.54 12.87
C GLU A 189 -0.68 -27.37 13.23
N ALA A 190 -1.15 -26.60 12.24
CA ALA A 190 -2.10 -25.51 12.44
C ALA A 190 -3.38 -25.97 13.16
N GLN A 191 -3.92 -27.13 12.77
CA GLN A 191 -5.08 -27.74 13.43
C GLN A 191 -4.79 -28.17 14.88
N THR A 192 -3.52 -28.48 15.20
CA THR A 192 -3.09 -28.75 16.58
C THR A 192 -3.11 -27.48 17.44
N PHE A 193 -2.93 -26.32 16.82
CA PHE A 193 -3.04 -24.99 17.45
C PHE A 193 -4.46 -24.40 17.39
N ASP A 194 -5.49 -25.20 17.07
CA ASP A 194 -6.90 -24.78 16.95
C ASP A 194 -7.14 -23.69 15.88
N ILE A 195 -6.26 -23.65 14.87
CA ILE A 195 -6.44 -22.78 13.70
C ILE A 195 -7.33 -23.52 12.71
N ASP A 196 -8.53 -22.98 12.48
CA ASP A 196 -9.50 -23.52 11.52
C ASP A 196 -9.01 -23.33 10.08
N ILE A 197 -8.19 -24.25 9.56
CA ILE A 197 -7.76 -24.18 8.15
C ILE A 197 -7.71 -25.56 7.52
N THR A 198 -8.10 -25.62 6.25
CA THR A 198 -8.17 -26.82 5.44
C THR A 198 -7.07 -26.86 4.40
N GLU A 199 -6.72 -28.07 3.93
CA GLU A 199 -5.82 -28.21 2.77
C GLU A 199 -6.36 -27.47 1.54
N GLN A 200 -7.68 -27.41 1.38
CA GLN A 200 -8.31 -26.76 0.24
C GLN A 200 -8.12 -25.23 0.28
N GLU A 201 -8.29 -24.60 1.45
CA GLU A 201 -8.02 -23.16 1.63
C GLU A 201 -6.56 -22.82 1.30
N VAL A 202 -5.59 -23.65 1.72
CA VAL A 202 -4.18 -23.45 1.36
C VAL A 202 -3.96 -23.57 -0.15
N VAL A 203 -4.56 -24.58 -0.79
CA VAL A 203 -4.46 -24.76 -2.25
C VAL A 203 -5.08 -23.60 -3.00
N ASP A 204 -6.22 -23.09 -2.55
CA ASP A 204 -6.90 -21.97 -3.20
C ASP A 204 -6.10 -20.67 -3.05
N ALA A 205 -5.48 -20.41 -1.88
CA ALA A 205 -4.56 -19.29 -1.70
C ALA A 205 -3.35 -19.34 -2.65
N LEU A 206 -2.74 -20.53 -2.84
CA LEU A 206 -1.64 -20.71 -3.79
C LEU A 206 -2.09 -20.50 -5.25
N ARG A 207 -3.29 -20.96 -5.61
CA ARG A 207 -3.87 -20.74 -6.94
C ARG A 207 -4.21 -19.28 -7.21
N ASP A 208 -4.71 -18.57 -6.22
CA ASP A 208 -5.00 -17.14 -6.31
C ASP A 208 -3.71 -16.36 -6.56
N ARG A 209 -2.65 -16.69 -5.85
CA ARG A 209 -1.33 -16.10 -6.09
C ARG A 209 -0.80 -16.35 -7.51
N ASP A 210 -0.93 -17.58 -8.01
CA ASP A 210 -0.52 -17.91 -9.39
C ASP A 210 -1.35 -17.13 -10.42
N ARG A 211 -2.66 -17.00 -10.18
CA ARG A 211 -3.60 -16.22 -11.02
C ARG A 211 -3.23 -14.75 -11.05
N ASP A 212 -2.82 -14.21 -9.91
CA ASP A 212 -2.38 -12.81 -9.75
C ASP A 212 -0.98 -12.58 -10.35
N ALA A 213 -0.32 -13.63 -10.85
CA ALA A 213 1.01 -13.56 -11.46
C ALA A 213 2.06 -12.89 -10.55
N LEU A 214 1.96 -13.12 -9.23
CA LEU A 214 2.87 -12.50 -8.25
C LEU A 214 4.30 -13.06 -8.32
N GLY A 215 4.46 -14.23 -8.93
CA GLY A 215 5.76 -14.84 -9.21
C GLY A 215 6.51 -15.24 -7.93
N GLU A 216 7.82 -15.02 -7.93
CA GLU A 216 8.70 -15.34 -6.81
C GLU A 216 8.37 -14.53 -5.54
N ILE A 217 8.83 -15.04 -4.39
CA ILE A 217 8.68 -14.36 -3.10
C ILE A 217 9.43 -13.02 -3.14
N ALA A 218 8.75 -11.93 -2.76
CA ALA A 218 9.37 -10.62 -2.71
C ALA A 218 10.57 -10.60 -1.75
N SER A 219 11.68 -10.03 -2.22
CA SER A 219 12.92 -9.97 -1.45
C SER A 219 13.25 -8.55 -1.02
N TYR A 220 13.34 -8.33 0.29
CA TYR A 220 13.59 -7.01 0.88
C TYR A 220 15.02 -6.85 1.40
N SER A 221 15.54 -5.62 1.32
CA SER A 221 16.81 -5.31 1.98
C SER A 221 16.60 -5.12 3.49
N TRP A 222 17.67 -5.21 4.28
CA TRP A 222 17.61 -4.98 5.72
C TRP A 222 17.00 -3.61 6.10
N VAL A 223 17.18 -2.59 5.27
CA VAL A 223 16.58 -1.26 5.47
C VAL A 223 15.05 -1.32 5.36
N HIS A 224 14.51 -2.05 4.39
CA HIS A 224 13.06 -2.25 4.25
C HIS A 224 12.52 -3.03 5.44
N LEU A 225 13.17 -4.15 5.79
CA LEU A 225 12.74 -5.03 6.88
C LEU A 225 12.68 -4.30 8.22
N ASN A 226 13.65 -3.43 8.52
CA ASN A 226 13.62 -2.60 9.72
C ASN A 226 12.49 -1.58 9.71
N LEU A 227 12.21 -0.97 8.55
CA LEU A 227 11.10 -0.03 8.46
C LEU A 227 9.78 -0.76 8.66
N PHE A 228 9.56 -1.87 7.95
CA PHE A 228 8.35 -2.69 8.13
C PHE A 228 8.18 -3.14 9.56
N ARG A 229 9.26 -3.60 10.22
CA ARG A 229 9.23 -3.94 11.64
C ARG A 229 8.83 -2.76 12.52
N LYS A 230 9.33 -1.55 12.23
CA LYS A 230 8.91 -0.35 12.95
C LYS A 230 7.42 -0.08 12.76
N TYR A 231 6.88 -0.20 11.55
CA TYR A 231 5.44 -0.01 11.31
C TYR A 231 4.60 -1.13 11.93
N GLU A 232 5.09 -2.37 11.92
CA GLU A 232 4.47 -3.53 12.58
C GLU A 232 4.33 -3.31 14.09
N LEU A 233 5.40 -2.84 14.76
CA LEU A 233 5.38 -2.50 16.20
C LEU A 233 4.41 -1.36 16.55
N HIS A 234 3.82 -0.71 15.55
CA HIS A 234 2.88 0.39 15.68
C HIS A 234 1.51 0.07 15.06
N ASP A 235 1.25 -1.20 14.72
CA ASP A 235 -0.01 -1.68 14.12
C ASP A 235 -0.35 -0.99 12.78
N ARG A 236 0.68 -0.74 11.95
CA ARG A 236 0.57 -0.03 10.66
C ARG A 236 1.28 -0.75 9.51
N CYS A 237 1.55 -2.04 9.66
CA CYS A 237 2.17 -2.88 8.65
C CYS A 237 1.27 -4.08 8.39
N PHE A 238 0.79 -4.19 7.16
CA PHE A 238 -0.19 -5.19 6.71
C PHE A 238 0.39 -5.94 5.53
N PRO A 239 1.09 -7.06 5.78
CA PRO A 239 1.58 -7.92 4.70
C PRO A 239 0.44 -8.45 3.85
N TRP A 240 0.75 -8.77 2.60
CA TRP A 240 -0.23 -9.35 1.68
C TRP A 240 0.43 -10.34 0.73
N PHE A 241 -0.38 -11.28 0.22
CA PHE A 241 0.07 -12.45 -0.50
C PHE A 241 -0.74 -12.71 -1.77
N SER A 242 -1.88 -12.01 -1.92
CA SER A 242 -2.73 -11.96 -3.12
C SER A 242 -3.25 -10.53 -3.36
N GLU A 243 -3.67 -10.23 -4.58
CA GLU A 243 -4.27 -8.93 -4.92
C GLU A 243 -5.62 -8.72 -4.19
N GLN A 244 -6.41 -9.78 -4.02
CA GLN A 244 -7.67 -9.71 -3.29
C GLN A 244 -7.46 -9.34 -1.82
N GLU A 245 -6.43 -9.92 -1.19
CA GLU A 245 -6.04 -9.56 0.17
C GLU A 245 -5.57 -8.11 0.25
N LEU A 246 -4.71 -7.65 -0.67
CA LEU A 246 -4.30 -6.24 -0.74
C LEU A 246 -5.50 -5.28 -0.80
N ARG A 247 -6.52 -5.62 -1.60
CA ARG A 247 -7.75 -4.83 -1.73
C ARG A 247 -8.57 -4.81 -0.44
N THR A 248 -8.61 -5.93 0.26
CA THR A 248 -9.31 -6.05 1.55
C THR A 248 -8.59 -5.23 2.60
N LEU A 249 -7.27 -5.36 2.69
CA LEU A 249 -6.43 -4.63 3.67
C LEU A 249 -6.45 -3.11 3.48
N ALA A 250 -6.94 -2.59 2.35
CA ALA A 250 -7.17 -1.17 2.19
C ALA A 250 -8.13 -0.59 3.26
N THR A 251 -9.01 -1.41 3.86
CA THR A 251 -9.90 -0.98 4.96
C THR A 251 -9.17 -0.74 6.28
N GLU A 252 -7.93 -1.23 6.42
CA GLU A 252 -7.12 -1.01 7.62
C GLU A 252 -6.55 0.41 7.68
N VAL A 253 -6.49 1.11 6.55
CA VAL A 253 -6.10 2.52 6.52
C VAL A 253 -7.27 3.36 7.02
N PRO A 254 -7.09 4.23 8.05
CA PRO A 254 -8.15 5.07 8.54
C PRO A 254 -8.75 5.94 7.44
N GLY A 255 -10.07 6.12 7.52
CA GLY A 255 -10.82 6.79 6.50
C GLY A 255 -12.30 6.86 6.81
N PRO A 256 -13.05 7.56 5.97
CA PRO A 256 -14.50 7.50 5.99
C PRO A 256 -15.01 6.10 5.65
N ALA A 257 -16.23 5.80 6.11
CA ALA A 257 -16.86 4.52 5.87
C ALA A 257 -17.16 4.33 4.37
N ARG A 258 -17.06 3.08 3.90
CA ARG A 258 -17.46 2.73 2.54
C ARG A 258 -18.98 2.94 2.37
N PRO A 259 -19.45 3.23 1.15
CA PRO A 259 -20.87 3.39 0.89
C PRO A 259 -21.63 2.07 1.12
N GLN A 260 -22.80 2.14 1.77
CA GLN A 260 -23.61 0.96 2.12
C GLN A 260 -24.11 0.15 0.90
N TRP A 261 -24.25 0.79 -0.26
CA TRP A 261 -24.71 0.13 -1.48
C TRP A 261 -23.69 -0.84 -2.09
N GLU A 262 -22.45 -0.91 -1.57
CA GLU A 262 -21.51 -1.98 -1.91
C GLU A 262 -21.93 -3.34 -1.30
N GLU A 263 -22.65 -3.34 -0.17
CA GLU A 263 -23.10 -4.56 0.52
C GLU A 263 -24.44 -5.10 -0.02
N GLU A 264 -25.25 -4.25 -0.67
CA GLU A 264 -26.61 -4.60 -1.11
C GLU A 264 -26.66 -5.40 -2.42
N PHE A 265 -25.56 -5.52 -3.17
CA PHE A 265 -25.49 -6.26 -4.44
C PHE A 265 -24.78 -7.62 -4.31
N GLU A 266 -25.15 -8.43 -3.31
CA GLU A 266 -24.88 -9.86 -3.38
C GLU A 266 -25.91 -10.55 -4.29
N SER A 267 -25.44 -11.45 -5.15
CA SER A 267 -26.09 -11.99 -6.36
C SER A 267 -27.41 -12.77 -6.20
N THR A 268 -28.09 -12.68 -5.06
CA THR A 268 -29.39 -13.32 -4.83
C THR A 268 -30.55 -12.58 -5.49
N ASP A 269 -30.38 -11.31 -5.88
CA ASP A 269 -31.43 -10.48 -6.51
C ASP A 269 -31.54 -10.65 -8.04
N LEU A 270 -30.74 -11.53 -8.66
CA LEU A 270 -30.88 -11.89 -10.09
C LEU A 270 -31.61 -13.23 -10.31
N GLY A 271 -32.33 -13.73 -9.31
CA GLY A 271 -33.16 -14.92 -9.40
C GLY A 271 -34.55 -14.67 -10.00
N ASN A 272 -34.83 -15.33 -11.12
CA ASN A 272 -36.15 -15.60 -11.73
C ASN A 272 -36.92 -14.43 -12.37
N THR A 273 -36.53 -14.06 -13.59
CA THR A 273 -37.53 -13.90 -14.66
C THR A 273 -37.59 -15.20 -15.46
N GLU A 274 -38.32 -16.19 -14.94
CA GLU A 274 -38.82 -17.28 -15.76
C GLU A 274 -39.77 -16.72 -16.82
N SER A 275 -39.51 -17.14 -18.05
CA SER A 275 -40.31 -16.96 -19.24
C SER A 275 -41.72 -17.54 -19.06
N ASP A 276 -42.73 -16.68 -19.14
CA ASP A 276 -44.12 -17.07 -19.42
C ASP A 276 -44.61 -16.28 -20.64
N GLU A 277 -44.31 -16.81 -21.83
CA GLU A 277 -45.09 -16.56 -23.05
C GLU A 277 -45.40 -17.92 -23.70
N SER A 278 -46.50 -18.51 -23.27
CA SER A 278 -47.24 -19.52 -24.03
C SER A 278 -48.71 -19.44 -23.64
N ASP A 279 -49.49 -18.69 -24.43
CA ASP A 279 -50.70 -19.13 -25.15
C ASP A 279 -51.42 -17.96 -25.84
#